data_AF-D5RMH3-F1
#
_entry.id   AF-D5RMH3-F1
#
_cell.length_a   1.000
_cell.length_b   1.000
_cell.length_c   1.000
_cell.angle_alpha   90.00
_cell.angle_beta   90.00
_cell.angle_gamma   90.00
#
_symmetry.space_group_name_H-M   'P 1'
#
loop_
_entity.id
_entity.type
_entity.pdbx_description
1 polymer ?
#
loop_
_entity_poly.entity_id
_entity_poly.type
_entity_poly.pdbx_seq_one_letter_code
_entity_poly.pdbx_strand_id
1 'polypeptide(L)'
;RAQEDVQAVATAAEQMAASINEITRRVAEAAGLARAAAAQAGTTEQTVRGLAGSVAQIESVMGLIRDIAGRTNLLALNATIEAARAGEAGKGFAIVANEVKQLAAQSARATDEIAAQISQMQAVAGQAMAAIDGIVGTVAQNDGVAAGIAAAVEQQSVATREVARAAAAAAG
;
A
#
# COMPACT_ATOMS: atom_id res chain seq x y z
N ARG A 1 55.30 -29.68 10.55
CA ARG A 1 54.04 -30.26 11.06
C ARG A 1 53.41 -29.32 12.08
N ALA A 2 53.74 -29.32 13.38
CA ALA A 2 53.10 -28.42 14.34
C ALA A 2 53.15 -26.92 13.97
N GLN A 3 54.30 -26.40 13.50
CA GLN A 3 54.40 -25.01 13.01
C GLN A 3 53.59 -24.75 11.73
N GLU A 4 53.50 -25.73 10.82
CA GLU A 4 52.70 -25.62 9.59
C GLU A 4 51.20 -25.61 9.91
N ASP A 5 50.78 -26.43 10.88
CA ASP A 5 49.40 -26.50 11.37
C ASP A 5 49.00 -25.18 12.05
N VAL A 6 49.87 -24.60 12.87
CA VAL A 6 49.64 -23.29 13.52
C VAL A 6 49.58 -22.15 12.51
N GLN A 7 50.46 -22.14 11.50
CA GLN A 7 50.43 -21.16 10.41
C GLN A 7 49.13 -21.25 9.59
N ALA A 8 48.63 -22.48 9.35
CA ALA A 8 47.37 -22.70 8.68
C ALA A 8 46.18 -22.14 9.48
N VAL A 9 46.18 -22.33 10.81
CA VAL A 9 45.15 -21.75 11.70
C VAL A 9 45.18 -20.22 11.69
N ALA A 10 46.37 -19.60 11.75
CA ALA A 10 46.49 -18.15 11.67
C ALA A 10 45.94 -17.59 10.34
N THR A 11 46.30 -18.22 9.22
CA THR A 11 45.78 -17.86 7.89
C THR A 11 44.26 -18.00 7.80
N ALA A 12 43.70 -19.09 8.35
CA ALA A 12 42.25 -19.29 8.38
C ALA A 12 41.53 -18.22 9.22
N ALA A 13 42.14 -17.78 10.34
CA ALA A 13 41.59 -16.71 11.16
C ALA A 13 41.62 -15.35 10.44
N GLU A 14 42.68 -15.04 9.69
CA GLU A 14 42.74 -13.83 8.85
C GLU A 14 41.67 -13.83 7.75
N GLN A 15 41.49 -14.96 7.07
CA GLN A 15 40.42 -15.11 6.07
C GLN A 15 39.03 -14.95 6.70
N MET A 16 38.81 -15.53 7.88
CA MET A 16 37.55 -15.40 8.61
C MET A 16 37.28 -13.95 9.03
N ALA A 17 38.31 -13.21 9.48
CA ALA A 17 38.18 -11.79 9.79
C ALA A 17 37.80 -10.96 8.55
N ALA A 18 38.37 -11.27 7.38
CA ALA A 18 37.98 -10.64 6.13
C ALA A 18 36.53 -10.95 5.74
N SER A 19 36.08 -12.20 5.87
CA SER A 19 34.68 -12.59 5.64
C SER A 19 33.71 -11.90 6.60
N ILE A 20 34.08 -11.77 7.88
CA ILE A 20 33.30 -11.06 8.89
C ILE A 20 33.09 -9.60 8.49
N ASN A 21 34.15 -8.90 8.08
CA ASN A 21 34.04 -7.51 7.63
C ASN A 21 33.11 -7.35 6.42
N GLU A 22 33.18 -8.27 5.45
CA GLU A 22 32.30 -8.26 4.28
C GLU A 22 30.83 -8.55 4.68
N ILE A 23 30.58 -9.47 5.61
CA ILE A 23 29.23 -9.73 6.14
C ILE A 23 28.69 -8.47 6.82
N THR A 24 29.48 -7.81 7.68
CA THR A 24 29.07 -6.54 8.33
C THR A 24 28.66 -5.49 7.30
N ARG A 25 29.47 -5.32 6.24
CA ARG A 25 29.18 -4.38 5.15
C ARG A 25 27.86 -4.73 4.45
N ARG A 26 27.65 -6.00 4.10
CA ARG A 26 26.42 -6.47 3.42
C ARG A 26 25.18 -6.34 4.30
N VAL A 27 25.28 -6.58 5.60
CA VAL A 27 24.18 -6.41 6.55
C VAL A 27 23.79 -4.93 6.64
N ALA A 28 24.77 -4.02 6.72
CA ALA A 28 24.52 -2.58 6.72
C ALA A 28 23.85 -2.10 5.42
N GLU A 29 24.29 -2.62 4.27
CA GLU A 29 23.70 -2.35 2.95
C GLU A 29 22.25 -2.85 2.88
N ALA A 30 21.98 -4.09 3.32
CA ALA A 30 20.63 -4.65 3.37
C ALA A 30 19.69 -3.85 4.27
N ALA A 31 20.16 -3.39 5.44
CA ALA A 31 19.39 -2.50 6.32
C ALA A 31 19.11 -1.14 5.65
N GLY A 32 20.04 -0.62 4.85
CA GLY A 32 19.83 0.58 4.04
C GLY A 32 18.71 0.42 3.02
N LEU A 33 18.73 -0.69 2.26
CA LEU A 33 17.67 -1.02 1.30
C LEU A 33 16.31 -1.19 1.99
N ALA A 34 16.27 -1.85 3.14
CA ALA A 34 15.05 -2.06 3.91
C ALA A 34 14.41 -0.73 4.34
N ARG A 35 15.22 0.22 4.86
CA ARG A 35 14.74 1.57 5.20
C ARG A 35 14.22 2.35 3.98
N ALA A 36 14.89 2.23 2.84
CA ALA A 36 14.42 2.85 1.60
C ALA A 36 13.06 2.27 1.15
N ALA A 37 12.89 0.95 1.25
CA ALA A 37 11.63 0.28 0.95
C ALA A 37 10.50 0.74 1.90
N ALA A 38 10.76 0.89 3.20
CA ALA A 38 9.78 1.43 4.15
C ALA A 38 9.40 2.88 3.84
N ALA A 39 10.36 3.73 3.48
CA ALA A 39 10.07 5.12 3.08
C ALA A 39 9.19 5.17 1.81
N GLN A 40 9.48 4.31 0.83
CA GLN A 40 8.68 4.20 -0.37
C GLN A 40 7.27 3.69 -0.08
N ALA A 41 7.14 2.67 0.78
CA ALA A 41 5.84 2.17 1.24
C ALA A 41 5.02 3.26 1.93
N GLY A 42 5.64 4.09 2.79
CA GLY A 42 4.98 5.23 3.42
C GLY A 42 4.50 6.30 2.43
N THR A 43 5.24 6.55 1.36
CA THR A 43 4.82 7.47 0.28
C THR A 43 3.63 6.90 -0.50
N THR A 44 3.67 5.60 -0.81
CA THR A 44 2.53 4.91 -1.44
C THR A 44 1.31 4.93 -0.54
N GLU A 45 1.47 4.74 0.77
CA GLU A 45 0.40 4.80 1.75
C GLU A 45 -0.33 6.16 1.71
N GLN A 46 0.41 7.26 1.72
CA GLN A 46 -0.16 8.61 1.61
C GLN A 46 -0.94 8.80 0.31
N THR A 47 -0.43 8.26 -0.80
CA THR A 47 -1.09 8.34 -2.10
C THR A 47 -2.42 7.58 -2.10
N VAL A 48 -2.44 6.36 -1.55
CA VAL A 48 -3.66 5.53 -1.46
C VAL A 48 -4.68 6.15 -0.50
N ARG A 49 -4.25 6.72 0.63
CA ARG A 49 -5.16 7.48 1.52
C ARG A 49 -5.75 8.70 0.82
N GLY A 50 -4.95 9.42 0.04
CA GLY A 50 -5.42 10.54 -0.78
C GLY A 50 -6.46 10.10 -1.81
N LEU A 51 -6.23 8.98 -2.49
CA LEU A 51 -7.20 8.38 -3.40
C LEU A 51 -8.50 8.02 -2.68
N ALA A 52 -8.43 7.37 -1.52
CA ALA A 52 -9.62 7.02 -0.72
C ALA A 52 -10.43 8.26 -0.32
N GLY A 53 -9.76 9.35 0.06
CA GLY A 53 -10.40 10.64 0.34
C GLY A 53 -11.13 11.23 -0.86
N SER A 54 -10.49 11.25 -2.03
CA SER A 54 -11.12 11.71 -3.28
C SER A 54 -12.34 10.86 -3.67
N VAL A 55 -12.25 9.54 -3.48
CA VAL A 55 -13.35 8.61 -3.75
C VAL A 55 -14.55 8.88 -2.83
N ALA A 56 -14.32 9.17 -1.55
CA ALA A 56 -15.39 9.55 -0.61
C ALA A 56 -16.08 10.88 -1.00
N GLN A 57 -15.33 11.84 -1.54
CA GLN A 57 -15.92 13.08 -2.07
C GLN A 57 -16.81 12.81 -3.29
N ILE A 58 -16.38 11.94 -4.20
CA ILE A 58 -17.19 11.52 -5.35
C ILE A 58 -18.48 10.85 -4.87
N GLU A 59 -18.40 9.98 -3.88
CA GLU A 59 -19.57 9.31 -3.28
C GLU A 59 -20.60 10.33 -2.74
N SER A 60 -20.14 11.37 -2.04
CA SER A 60 -21.00 12.46 -1.57
C SER A 60 -21.67 13.22 -2.71
N VAL A 61 -20.96 13.48 -3.81
CA VAL A 61 -21.53 14.15 -5.00
C VAL A 61 -22.55 13.24 -5.70
N MET A 62 -22.28 11.94 -5.81
CA MET A 62 -23.22 10.98 -6.37
C MET A 62 -24.52 10.91 -5.55
N GLY A 63 -24.43 10.97 -4.22
CA GLY A 63 -25.60 11.06 -3.35
C GLY A 63 -26.48 12.27 -3.68
N LEU A 64 -25.87 13.45 -3.83
CA LEU A 64 -26.59 14.67 -4.23
C LEU A 64 -27.24 14.55 -5.61
N ILE A 65 -26.55 13.94 -6.59
CA ILE A 65 -27.11 13.73 -7.93
C ILE A 65 -28.30 12.77 -7.88
N ARG A 66 -28.21 11.69 -7.10
CA ARG A 66 -29.32 10.75 -6.90
C ARG A 66 -30.55 11.46 -6.30
N ASP A 67 -30.33 12.33 -5.31
CA ASP A 67 -31.40 13.13 -4.70
C ASP A 67 -32.03 14.12 -5.70
N ILE A 68 -31.22 14.78 -6.52
CA ILE A 68 -31.69 15.69 -7.58
C ILE A 68 -32.51 14.91 -8.61
N ALA A 69 -32.06 13.74 -9.04
CA ALA A 69 -32.78 12.89 -9.97
C ALA A 69 -34.14 12.44 -9.39
N GLY A 70 -34.17 12.05 -8.11
CA GLY A 70 -35.41 11.71 -7.39
C GLY A 70 -36.39 12.87 -7.33
N ARG A 71 -35.93 14.08 -6.97
CA ARG A 71 -36.76 15.29 -6.94
C ARG A 71 -37.27 15.67 -8.33
N THR A 72 -36.43 15.56 -9.35
CA THR A 72 -36.79 15.84 -10.75
C THR A 72 -37.85 14.87 -11.24
N ASN A 73 -37.73 13.58 -10.89
CA ASN A 73 -38.73 12.56 -11.20
C ASN A 73 -40.08 12.85 -10.53
N LEU A 74 -40.10 13.29 -9.26
CA LEU A 74 -41.33 13.70 -8.58
C LEU A 74 -41.96 14.96 -9.19
N LEU A 75 -41.15 15.95 -9.56
CA LEU A 75 -41.60 17.15 -10.27
C LEU A 75 -42.24 16.79 -11.62
N ALA A 76 -41.60 15.91 -12.38
CA ALA A 76 -42.11 15.41 -13.65
C ALA A 76 -43.43 14.66 -13.47
N LEU A 77 -43.55 13.82 -12.44
CA LEU A 77 -44.79 13.11 -12.12
C LEU A 77 -45.93 14.08 -11.82
N ASN A 78 -45.70 15.11 -10.99
CA ASN A 78 -46.69 16.14 -10.70
C ASN A 78 -47.11 16.90 -11.96
N ALA A 79 -46.17 17.21 -12.85
CA ALA A 79 -46.46 17.83 -14.14
C ALA A 79 -47.30 16.92 -15.06
N THR A 80 -47.05 15.61 -15.06
CA THR A 80 -47.89 14.63 -15.79
C THR A 80 -49.32 14.62 -15.25
N ILE A 81 -49.51 14.70 -13.93
CA ILE A 81 -50.84 14.74 -13.29
C ILE A 81 -51.59 16.02 -13.70
N GLU A 82 -50.93 17.18 -13.62
CA GLU A 82 -51.56 18.45 -13.98
C GLU A 82 -51.87 18.53 -15.48
N ALA A 83 -51.00 17.99 -16.33
CA ALA A 83 -51.23 17.90 -17.77
C ALA A 83 -52.46 17.03 -18.10
N ALA A 84 -52.64 15.91 -17.38
CA ALA A 84 -53.84 15.06 -17.53
C ALA A 84 -55.11 15.81 -17.10
N ARG A 85 -55.02 16.64 -16.06
CA ARG A 85 -56.14 17.47 -15.56
C ARG A 85 -56.55 18.56 -16.55
N ALA A 86 -55.61 19.10 -17.32
CA ALA A 86 -55.85 20.08 -18.38
C ALA A 86 -56.46 19.48 -19.66
N GLY A 87 -56.60 18.14 -19.76
CA GLY A 87 -57.20 17.46 -20.90
C GLY A 87 -56.43 17.70 -22.21
N GLU A 88 -57.15 18.05 -23.28
CA GLU A 88 -56.55 18.28 -24.61
C GLU A 88 -55.51 19.41 -24.62
N ALA A 89 -55.70 20.46 -23.80
CA ALA A 89 -54.76 21.57 -23.70
C ALA A 89 -53.42 21.17 -23.05
N GLY A 90 -53.40 20.08 -22.30
CA GLY A 90 -52.21 19.58 -21.58
C GLY A 90 -51.33 18.62 -22.38
N LYS A 91 -51.73 18.19 -23.59
CA LYS A 91 -51.03 17.14 -24.36
C LYS A 91 -49.55 17.42 -24.58
N GLY A 92 -49.19 18.64 -24.99
CA GLY A 92 -47.78 19.01 -25.19
C GLY A 92 -46.98 18.98 -23.89
N PHE A 93 -47.59 19.44 -22.79
CA PHE A 93 -46.96 19.42 -21.46
C PHE A 93 -46.77 18.00 -20.93
N ALA A 94 -47.70 17.10 -21.21
CA ALA A 94 -47.60 15.68 -20.85
C ALA A 94 -46.41 14.99 -21.53
N ILE A 95 -46.11 15.32 -22.80
CA ILE A 95 -44.95 14.78 -23.53
C ILE A 95 -43.66 15.22 -22.83
N VAL A 96 -43.51 16.52 -22.58
CA VAL A 96 -42.31 17.07 -21.91
C VAL A 96 -42.15 16.47 -20.52
N ALA A 97 -43.23 16.38 -19.74
CA ALA A 97 -43.19 15.78 -18.40
C ALA A 97 -42.72 14.32 -18.44
N ASN A 98 -43.18 13.52 -19.41
CA ASN A 98 -42.71 12.15 -19.58
C ASN A 98 -41.23 12.07 -19.97
N GLU A 99 -40.75 12.94 -20.86
CA GLU A 99 -39.34 13.00 -21.26
C GLU A 99 -38.44 13.32 -20.06
N VAL A 100 -38.82 14.33 -19.26
CA VAL A 100 -38.10 14.69 -18.02
C VAL A 100 -38.10 13.52 -17.04
N LYS A 101 -39.21 12.80 -16.91
CA LYS A 101 -39.31 11.60 -16.05
C LYS A 101 -38.33 10.50 -16.50
N GLN A 102 -38.24 10.27 -17.81
CA GLN A 102 -37.31 9.28 -18.37
C GLN A 102 -35.84 9.67 -18.15
N LEU A 103 -35.49 10.93 -18.40
CA LEU A 103 -34.15 11.47 -18.17
C LEU A 103 -33.76 11.38 -16.69
N ALA A 104 -34.68 11.70 -15.77
CA ALA A 104 -34.44 11.58 -14.34
C ALA A 104 -34.18 10.12 -13.93
N ALA A 105 -34.98 9.17 -14.43
CA ALA A 105 -34.77 7.74 -14.19
C ALA A 105 -33.46 7.22 -14.80
N GLN A 106 -33.06 7.71 -15.97
CA GLN A 106 -31.77 7.39 -16.58
C GLN A 106 -30.60 7.94 -15.76
N SER A 107 -30.70 9.18 -15.27
CA SER A 107 -29.69 9.80 -14.41
C SER A 107 -29.52 9.04 -13.09
N ALA A 108 -30.62 8.61 -12.46
CA ALA A 108 -30.58 7.78 -11.26
C ALA A 108 -29.83 6.45 -11.52
N ARG A 109 -30.19 5.72 -12.59
CA ARG A 109 -29.50 4.46 -12.96
C ARG A 109 -28.02 4.65 -13.23
N ALA A 110 -27.64 5.68 -13.99
CA ALA A 110 -26.23 5.98 -14.24
C ALA A 110 -25.46 6.29 -12.94
N THR A 111 -26.11 6.98 -12.00
CA THR A 111 -25.53 7.27 -10.67
C THR A 111 -25.34 5.98 -9.86
N ASP A 112 -26.28 5.05 -9.94
CA ASP A 112 -26.20 3.73 -9.27
C ASP A 112 -25.04 2.88 -9.83
N GLU A 113 -24.86 2.89 -11.15
CA GLU A 113 -23.74 2.20 -11.82
C GLU A 113 -22.38 2.79 -11.42
N ILE A 114 -22.26 4.12 -11.37
CA ILE A 114 -21.04 4.81 -10.91
C ILE A 114 -20.78 4.48 -9.43
N ALA A 115 -21.81 4.46 -8.59
CA ALA A 115 -21.67 4.10 -7.18
C ALA A 115 -21.10 2.68 -6.99
N ALA A 116 -21.52 1.73 -7.82
CA ALA A 116 -20.95 0.38 -7.80
C ALA A 116 -19.45 0.36 -8.18
N GLN A 117 -19.04 1.15 -9.18
CA GLN A 117 -17.62 1.29 -9.55
C GLN A 117 -16.80 1.94 -8.43
N ILE A 118 -17.37 2.95 -7.76
CA ILE A 118 -16.74 3.63 -6.62
C ILE A 118 -16.50 2.66 -5.46
N SER A 119 -17.49 1.83 -5.11
CA SER A 119 -17.34 0.77 -4.11
C SER A 119 -16.21 -0.21 -4.47
N GLN A 120 -16.08 -0.57 -5.75
CA GLN A 120 -14.97 -1.42 -6.21
C GLN A 120 -13.62 -0.72 -6.07
N MET A 121 -13.53 0.57 -6.39
CA MET A 121 -12.30 1.36 -6.19
C MET A 121 -11.91 1.44 -4.71
N GLN A 122 -12.87 1.62 -3.80
CA GLN A 122 -12.62 1.62 -2.35
C GLN A 122 -12.07 0.26 -1.89
N ALA A 123 -12.64 -0.84 -2.38
CA ALA A 123 -12.16 -2.19 -2.06
C ALA A 123 -10.71 -2.40 -2.52
N VAL A 124 -10.37 -1.99 -3.74
CA VAL A 124 -9.01 -2.09 -4.28
C VAL A 124 -8.04 -1.20 -3.48
N ALA A 125 -8.45 0.02 -3.12
CA ALA A 125 -7.65 0.89 -2.26
C ALA A 125 -7.38 0.25 -0.88
N GLY A 126 -8.40 -0.40 -0.28
CA GLY A 126 -8.25 -1.13 0.97
C GLY A 126 -7.28 -2.33 0.85
N GLN A 127 -7.35 -3.09 -0.24
CA GLN A 127 -6.40 -4.17 -0.52
C GLN A 127 -4.96 -3.64 -0.68
N ALA A 128 -4.79 -2.51 -1.36
CA ALA A 128 -3.49 -1.86 -1.52
C ALA A 128 -2.92 -1.42 -0.16
N MET A 129 -3.74 -0.84 0.71
CA MET A 129 -3.35 -0.49 2.09
C MET A 129 -2.88 -1.72 2.87
N ALA A 130 -3.63 -2.82 2.84
CA ALA A 130 -3.24 -4.05 3.53
C ALA A 130 -1.91 -4.64 3.01
N ALA A 131 -1.66 -4.54 1.70
CA ALA A 131 -0.39 -4.96 1.11
C ALA A 131 0.79 -4.07 1.58
N ILE A 132 0.56 -2.76 1.69
CA ILE A 132 1.54 -1.80 2.21
C ILE A 132 1.88 -2.11 3.68
N ASP A 133 0.87 -2.37 4.51
CA ASP A 133 1.08 -2.78 5.91
C ASP A 133 1.91 -4.06 6.01
N GLY A 134 1.67 -5.03 5.11
CA GLY A 134 2.49 -6.25 4.99
C GLY A 134 3.96 -5.98 4.64
N ILE A 135 4.22 -5.02 3.75
CA ILE A 135 5.58 -4.58 3.41
C ILE A 135 6.26 -3.95 4.63
N VAL A 136 5.57 -3.06 5.34
CA VAL A 136 6.08 -2.41 6.56
C VAL A 136 6.43 -3.47 7.62
N GLY A 137 5.57 -4.45 7.83
CA GLY A 137 5.83 -5.57 8.74
C GLY A 137 7.05 -6.41 8.34
N THR A 138 7.18 -6.69 7.04
CA THR A 138 8.34 -7.44 6.50
C THR A 138 9.65 -6.68 6.69
N VAL A 139 9.63 -5.36 6.48
CA VAL A 139 10.81 -4.51 6.72
C VAL A 139 11.20 -4.50 8.20
N ALA A 140 10.23 -4.36 9.11
CA ALA A 140 10.49 -4.39 10.55
C ALA A 140 11.10 -5.74 10.99
N GLN A 141 10.62 -6.85 10.42
CA GLN A 141 11.20 -8.17 10.68
C GLN A 141 12.64 -8.26 10.16
N ASN A 142 12.91 -7.72 8.96
CA ASN A 142 14.25 -7.72 8.37
C ASN A 142 15.24 -6.88 9.21
N ASP A 143 14.81 -5.75 9.76
CA ASP A 143 15.63 -4.94 10.67
C ASP A 143 15.99 -5.74 11.95
N GLY A 144 15.05 -6.51 12.49
CA GLY A 144 15.31 -7.40 13.63
C GLY A 144 16.32 -8.51 13.30
N VAL A 145 16.21 -9.13 12.13
CA VAL A 145 17.18 -10.14 11.64
C VAL A 145 18.56 -9.52 11.45
N ALA A 146 18.65 -8.34 10.83
CA ALA A 146 19.91 -7.63 10.62
C ALA A 146 20.60 -7.29 11.95
N ALA A 147 19.85 -6.85 12.95
CA ALA A 147 20.37 -6.60 14.30
C ALA A 147 20.91 -7.88 14.96
N GLY A 148 20.20 -9.01 14.81
CA GLY A 148 20.66 -10.31 15.29
C GLY A 148 21.95 -10.78 14.61
N ILE A 149 22.05 -10.61 13.29
CA ILE A 149 23.28 -10.94 12.54
C ILE A 149 24.43 -10.04 13.00
N ALA A 150 24.20 -8.74 13.15
CA ALA A 150 25.24 -7.81 13.61
C ALA A 150 25.80 -8.21 14.99
N ALA A 151 24.94 -8.62 15.92
CA ALA A 151 25.37 -9.12 17.23
C ALA A 151 26.19 -10.41 17.13
N ALA A 152 25.75 -11.38 16.31
CA ALA A 152 26.48 -12.63 16.09
C ALA A 152 27.84 -12.40 15.41
N VAL A 153 27.90 -11.46 14.47
CA VAL A 153 29.13 -11.07 13.77
C VAL A 153 30.13 -10.42 14.73
N GLU A 154 29.69 -9.56 15.64
CA GLU A 154 30.58 -8.98 16.65
C GLU A 154 31.18 -10.07 17.56
N GLN A 155 30.36 -11.05 17.98
CA GLN A 155 30.84 -12.20 18.76
C GLN A 155 31.86 -13.03 17.98
N GLN A 156 31.59 -13.32 16.70
CA GLN A 156 32.54 -14.03 15.83
C GLN A 156 33.85 -13.23 15.67
N SER A 157 33.78 -11.92 15.51
CA SER A 157 34.96 -11.04 15.39
C SER A 157 35.86 -11.12 16.62
N VAL A 158 35.28 -11.18 17.82
CA VAL A 158 36.03 -11.40 19.07
C VAL A 158 36.69 -12.79 19.06
N ALA A 159 35.93 -13.84 18.81
CA ALA A 159 36.43 -15.22 18.81
C ALA A 159 37.56 -15.44 17.77
N THR A 160 37.40 -14.92 16.55
CA THR A 160 38.41 -15.02 15.50
C THR A 160 39.71 -14.29 15.89
N ARG A 161 39.62 -13.13 16.54
CA ARG A 161 40.80 -12.42 17.06
C ARG A 161 41.51 -13.20 18.17
N GLU A 162 40.78 -13.89 19.03
CA GLU A 162 41.36 -14.76 20.06
C GLU A 162 42.06 -15.97 19.45
N VAL A 163 41.46 -16.63 18.46
CA VAL A 163 42.09 -17.74 17.72
C VAL A 163 43.37 -17.30 17.03
N ALA A 164 43.36 -16.15 16.34
CA ALA A 164 44.56 -15.61 15.70
C ALA A 164 45.69 -15.34 16.71
N ARG A 165 45.37 -14.76 17.87
CA ARG A 165 46.34 -14.51 18.94
C ARG A 165 46.88 -15.81 19.54
N ALA A 166 46.03 -16.79 19.79
CA ALA A 166 46.43 -18.09 20.34
C ALA A 166 47.36 -18.85 19.37
N ALA A 167 47.05 -18.81 18.06
CA ALA A 167 47.91 -19.38 17.04
C ALA A 167 49.28 -18.68 16.98
N ALA A 168 49.30 -17.34 16.95
CA ALA A 168 50.55 -16.59 16.94
C ALA A 168 51.42 -16.87 18.18
N ALA A 169 50.81 -17.00 19.36
CA ALA A 169 51.51 -17.34 20.60
C ALA A 169 52.05 -18.78 20.62
N ALA A 170 51.43 -19.72 19.90
CA ALA A 170 51.90 -21.10 19.78
C ALA A 170 52.98 -21.30 18.70
N ALA A 171 53.13 -20.33 17.78
CA ALA A 171 54.15 -20.35 16.74
C ALA A 171 55.51 -19.81 17.20
N GLY A 172 55.51 -18.92 18.20
CA GLY A 172 56.69 -18.33 18.84
C GLY A 172 57.23 -19.17 19.98
#